data_AF-A0A836RJD2-F1
#
_entry.id   AF-A0A836RJD2-F1
#
_cell.length_a   1.000
_cell.length_b   1.000
_cell.length_c   1.000
_cell.angle_alpha   90.00
_cell.angle_beta   90.00
_cell.angle_gamma   90.00
#
_symmetry.space_group_name_H-M   'P 1'
#
loop_
_entity.id
_entity.type
_entity.pdbx_description
1 polymer ?
#
loop_
_entity_poly.entity_id
_entity_poly.type
_entity_poly.pdbx_seq_one_letter_code
_entity_poly.pdbx_strand_id
1 'polypeptide(L)'
;MQPNCLWCVVLAGAMVAGAVLGCGGAGSEKGASDQPKVTYYCLETHKTVELEPQEELPAVNPATGRRTLVPAYRDPKTNKWRPIPQAVDPGR
;
A
#
# COMPACT_ATOMS: atom_id res chain seq x y z
N MET A 1 -4.67 -15.45 -37.31
CA MET A 1 -5.59 -14.53 -38.00
C MET A 1 -6.33 -13.69 -36.97
N GLN A 2 -6.20 -12.38 -37.06
CA GLN A 2 -6.96 -11.38 -36.30
C GLN A 2 -8.44 -11.39 -36.71
N PRO A 3 -9.33 -10.76 -35.92
CA PRO A 3 -9.98 -9.59 -36.48
C PRO A 3 -9.91 -8.37 -35.55
N ASN A 4 -9.24 -7.34 -36.07
CA ASN A 4 -9.50 -5.93 -35.75
C ASN A 4 -10.91 -5.56 -36.21
N CYS A 5 -11.56 -4.64 -35.49
CA CYS A 5 -12.09 -3.38 -36.02
C CYS A 5 -12.72 -2.62 -34.84
N LEU A 6 -12.07 -1.58 -34.34
CA LEU A 6 -12.32 -0.21 -34.78
C LEU A 6 -13.82 0.13 -34.81
N TRP A 7 -14.33 0.65 -33.69
CA TRP A 7 -15.18 1.82 -33.77
C TRP A 7 -14.92 2.73 -32.57
N CYS A 8 -14.07 3.71 -32.81
CA CYS A 8 -13.90 4.88 -31.97
C CYS A 8 -15.08 5.85 -32.16
N VAL A 9 -15.17 6.78 -31.20
CA VAL A 9 -15.75 8.14 -31.30
C VAL A 9 -17.19 8.31 -30.81
N VAL A 10 -17.29 8.43 -29.47
CA VAL A 10 -17.67 9.66 -28.72
C VAL A 10 -18.59 10.66 -29.43
N LEU A 11 -19.73 11.00 -28.81
CA LEU A 11 -20.37 12.34 -28.68
C LEU A 11 -21.82 12.11 -28.23
N ALA A 12 -22.49 12.86 -27.36
CA ALA A 12 -22.17 13.91 -26.40
C ALA A 12 -23.49 14.23 -25.66
N GLY A 13 -23.39 14.71 -24.43
CA GLY A 13 -24.45 15.43 -23.72
C GLY A 13 -25.28 14.57 -22.76
N ALA A 14 -25.59 15.00 -21.55
CA ALA A 14 -25.24 16.20 -20.81
C ALA A 14 -25.58 15.95 -19.32
N MET A 15 -24.72 16.45 -18.45
CA MET A 15 -24.93 16.91 -17.06
C MET A 15 -26.06 16.31 -16.21
N VAL A 16 -25.72 15.77 -15.03
CA VAL A 16 -25.99 16.41 -13.71
C VAL A 16 -24.96 15.91 -12.68
N ALA A 17 -24.54 16.84 -11.84
CA ALA A 17 -23.54 16.78 -10.77
C ALA A 17 -23.64 15.62 -9.77
N GLY A 18 -22.45 15.20 -9.30
CA GLY A 18 -22.29 14.34 -8.13
C GLY A 18 -20.82 14.27 -7.74
N ALA A 19 -20.37 15.22 -6.92
CA ALA A 19 -19.04 15.24 -6.35
C ALA A 19 -18.77 13.98 -5.51
N VAL A 20 -17.72 13.23 -5.85
CA VAL A 20 -16.92 12.53 -4.84
C VAL A 20 -15.46 12.54 -5.28
N LEU A 21 -14.66 13.23 -4.47
CA LEU A 21 -13.21 13.18 -4.45
C LEU A 21 -12.77 11.73 -4.20
N GLY A 22 -12.42 11.01 -5.27
CA GLY A 22 -11.80 9.70 -5.22
C GLY A 22 -10.33 9.80 -5.60
N CYS A 23 -9.51 10.36 -4.72
CA CYS A 23 -8.07 10.21 -4.79
C CYS A 23 -7.74 8.72 -4.60
N GLY A 24 -7.11 8.10 -5.58
CA GLY A 24 -6.78 6.68 -5.53
C GLY A 24 -6.17 6.18 -6.83
N GLY A 25 -5.09 6.82 -7.27
CA GLY A 25 -4.20 6.18 -8.23
C GLY A 25 -3.63 4.91 -7.60
N ALA A 26 -3.97 3.75 -8.18
CA ALA A 26 -3.24 2.51 -7.97
C ALA A 26 -3.50 1.62 -9.19
N GLY A 27 -2.89 2.00 -10.32
CA GLY A 27 -2.35 0.98 -11.19
C GLY A 27 -1.21 0.30 -10.42
N SER A 28 -1.27 -1.02 -10.31
CA SER A 28 -0.10 -1.89 -10.44
C SER A 28 -0.61 -3.30 -10.68
N GLU A 29 -0.44 -3.68 -11.95
CA GLU A 29 -0.17 -5.01 -12.45
C GLU A 29 -0.12 -6.18 -11.45
N LYS A 30 -1.05 -7.08 -11.73
CA LYS A 30 -1.04 -8.53 -11.57
C LYS A 30 0.37 -9.15 -11.67
N GLY A 31 1.02 -9.30 -10.52
CA GLY A 31 2.12 -10.21 -10.24
C GLY A 31 1.94 -10.73 -8.82
N ALA A 32 0.89 -11.51 -8.59
CA ALA A 32 0.54 -12.00 -7.26
C ALA A 32 1.58 -13.03 -6.82
N SER A 33 2.60 -12.58 -6.08
CA SER A 33 3.33 -13.46 -5.19
C SER A 33 2.31 -14.06 -4.21
N ASP A 34 2.22 -15.38 -4.15
CA ASP A 34 1.31 -16.14 -3.26
C ASP A 34 1.69 -16.02 -1.78
N GLN A 35 2.69 -15.19 -1.47
CA GLN A 35 3.15 -14.99 -0.11
C GLN A 35 2.15 -14.15 0.71
N PRO A 36 1.90 -14.52 1.98
CA PRO A 36 1.04 -13.77 2.86
C PRO A 36 1.64 -12.37 3.09
N LYS A 37 0.87 -11.33 2.77
CA LYS A 37 1.29 -9.95 3.03
C LYS A 37 1.28 -9.65 4.53
N VAL A 38 2.29 -8.94 4.99
CA VAL A 38 2.41 -8.44 6.36
C VAL A 38 2.28 -6.93 6.35
N THR A 39 1.50 -6.38 7.28
CA THR A 39 1.41 -4.93 7.47
C THR A 39 2.57 -4.43 8.32
N TYR A 40 3.36 -3.53 7.74
CA TYR A 40 4.43 -2.80 8.42
C TYR A 40 3.98 -1.39 8.77
N TYR A 41 4.52 -0.84 9.85
CA TYR A 41 4.36 0.54 10.29
C TYR A 41 5.71 1.27 10.16
N CYS A 42 5.71 2.42 9.50
CA CYS A 42 6.88 3.27 9.37
C CYS A 42 7.01 4.18 10.60
N LEU A 43 8.10 4.03 11.34
CA LEU A 43 8.36 4.85 12.53
C LEU A 43 8.63 6.33 12.21
N GLU A 44 9.09 6.65 11.00
CA GLU A 44 9.38 8.04 10.60
C GLU A 44 8.13 8.76 10.08
N THR A 45 7.32 8.09 9.25
CA THR A 45 6.16 8.71 8.58
C THR A 45 4.82 8.40 9.25
N HIS A 46 4.80 7.49 10.22
CA HIS A 46 3.61 7.00 10.92
C HIS A 46 2.55 6.38 9.98
N LYS A 47 2.97 5.93 8.80
CA LYS A 47 2.12 5.27 7.80
C LYS A 47 2.32 3.77 7.81
N THR A 48 1.31 3.04 7.38
CA THR A 48 1.40 1.59 7.17
C THR A 48 1.64 1.23 5.71
N VAL A 49 2.37 0.15 5.48
CA VAL A 49 2.64 -0.42 4.16
C VAL A 49 2.48 -1.93 4.24
N GLU A 50 1.80 -2.52 3.27
CA GLU A 50 1.70 -3.99 3.14
C GLU A 50 2.80 -4.48 2.22
N LEU A 51 3.68 -5.35 2.75
CA LEU A 51 4.79 -5.93 2.01
C LEU A 51 4.82 -7.44 2.22
N GLU A 52 5.59 -8.14 1.39
CA GLU A 52 5.97 -9.52 1.69
C GLU A 52 6.77 -9.57 3.00
N PRO A 53 6.74 -10.70 3.74
CA PRO A 53 7.48 -10.85 4.98
C PRO A 53 8.98 -10.58 4.73
N GLN A 54 9.52 -9.61 5.45
CA GLN A 54 10.92 -9.25 5.44
C GLN A 54 11.64 -9.96 6.60
N GLU A 55 12.76 -10.62 6.30
CA GLU A 55 13.58 -11.33 7.31
C GLU A 55 14.36 -10.34 8.20
N GLU A 56 14.81 -9.21 7.64
CA GLU A 56 15.59 -8.21 8.37
C GLU A 56 14.69 -7.06 8.84
N LEU A 57 14.70 -6.80 10.15
CA LEU A 57 13.93 -5.75 10.79
C LEU A 57 14.86 -4.77 11.53
N PRO A 58 14.60 -3.45 11.47
CA PRO A 58 13.55 -2.78 10.70
C PRO A 58 13.77 -2.90 9.18
N ALA A 59 12.70 -3.18 8.44
CA ALA A 59 12.72 -3.30 7.00
C ALA A 59 12.89 -1.92 6.31
N VAL A 60 13.38 -1.95 5.08
CA VAL A 60 13.57 -0.75 4.26
C VAL A 60 12.22 -0.20 3.82
N ASN A 61 11.97 1.08 4.10
CA ASN A 61 10.83 1.79 3.57
C ASN A 61 11.07 2.10 2.09
N PRO A 62 10.27 1.58 1.15
CA PRO A 62 10.47 1.83 -0.28
C PRO A 62 10.30 3.30 -0.67
N ALA A 63 9.58 4.09 0.14
CA ALA A 63 9.39 5.52 -0.13
C ALA A 63 10.59 6.38 0.27
N THR A 64 11.37 5.96 1.28
CA THR A 64 12.48 6.78 1.83
C THR A 64 13.85 6.11 1.71
N GLY A 65 13.92 4.83 1.37
CA GLY A 65 15.14 4.03 1.33
C GLY A 65 15.73 3.72 2.71
N ARG A 66 15.08 4.14 3.80
CA ARG A 66 15.58 3.97 5.18
C ARG A 66 14.94 2.79 5.88
N ARG A 67 15.71 2.10 6.73
CA ARG A 67 15.24 1.01 7.59
C ARG A 67 14.37 1.55 8.73
N THR A 68 13.07 1.66 8.48
CA THR A 68 12.11 2.28 9.41
C THR A 68 10.79 1.52 9.50
N LEU A 69 10.61 0.46 8.72
CA LEU A 69 9.40 -0.36 8.70
C LEU A 69 9.50 -1.47 9.75
N VAL A 70 8.57 -1.49 10.70
CA VAL A 70 8.45 -2.56 11.70
C VAL A 70 7.10 -3.25 11.55
N PRO A 71 6.97 -4.55 11.84
CA PRO A 71 5.68 -5.22 11.78
C PRO A 71 4.65 -4.51 12.66
N ALA A 72 3.42 -4.48 12.21
CA ALA A 72 2.33 -3.81 12.90
C ALA A 72 1.24 -4.82 13.26
N TYR A 73 0.56 -4.56 14.37
CA TYR A 73 -0.69 -5.24 14.70
C TYR A 73 -1.83 -4.22 14.68
N ARG A 74 -3.03 -4.71 14.41
CA ARG A 74 -4.24 -3.90 14.52
C ARG A 74 -4.74 -3.96 15.95
N ASP A 75 -4.73 -2.82 16.63
CA ASP A 75 -5.23 -2.69 18.00
C ASP A 75 -6.75 -2.94 18.00
N PRO A 76 -7.26 -3.96 18.73
CA PRO A 76 -8.68 -4.32 18.68
C PRO A 76 -9.59 -3.31 19.38
N LYS A 77 -9.06 -2.44 20.25
CA LYS A 77 -9.86 -1.45 20.99
C LYS A 77 -10.07 -0.19 20.17
N THR A 78 -9.02 0.27 19.51
CA THR A 78 -8.99 1.54 18.77
C THR A 78 -9.08 1.35 17.26
N ASN A 79 -8.98 0.10 16.79
CA ASN A 79 -8.99 -0.30 15.39
C ASN A 79 -7.86 0.31 14.54
N LYS A 80 -6.82 0.85 15.21
CA LYS A 80 -5.66 1.51 14.62
C LYS A 80 -4.49 0.56 14.50
N TRP A 81 -3.67 0.76 13.47
CA TRP A 81 -2.39 0.08 13.35
C TRP A 81 -1.40 0.63 14.36
N ARG A 82 -0.72 -0.28 15.07
CA ARG A 82 0.36 0.05 16.01
C ARG A 82 1.59 -0.79 15.67
N PRO A 83 2.80 -0.22 15.81
CA PRO A 83 4.01 -1.01 15.67
C PRO A 83 4.05 -2.07 16.78
N ILE A 84 4.46 -3.29 16.42
CA ILE A 84 4.88 -4.28 17.41
C ILE A 84 6.16 -3.72 18.04
N PRO A 85 6.23 -3.53 19.37
CA PRO A 85 7.45 -3.11 20.02
C PRO A 85 8.55 -4.08 19.65
N GLN A 86 9.52 -3.60 18.88
CA GLN A 86 10.71 -4.40 18.63
C GLN A 86 11.53 -4.38 19.91
N ALA A 87 12.20 -5.48 20.22
CA ALA A 87 13.32 -5.42 21.15
C ALA A 87 14.36 -4.52 20.48
N VAL A 88 14.26 -3.22 20.73
CA VAL A 88 15.30 -2.26 20.41
C VAL A 88 16.49 -2.76 21.21
N ASP A 89 17.48 -3.35 20.55
CA ASP A 89 18.80 -3.48 21.17
C ASP A 89 19.31 -2.04 21.32
N PRO A 90 19.41 -1.49 22.54
CA PRO A 90 19.73 -0.08 22.74
C PRO A 90 21.23 0.22 22.55
N GLY A 91 21.96 -0.63 21.81
CA GLY A 91 23.41 -0.79 21.97
C GLY A 91 24.28 -0.72 20.71
N ARG A 92 23.86 -0.08 19.61
CA ARG A 92 24.78 0.11 18.46
C ARG A 92 24.71 1.47 17.80
#